data_AF-A0A8T3SUR1-F1
#
_entry.id   AF-A0A8T3SUR1-F1
#
_cell.length_a   1.000
_cell.length_b   1.000
_cell.length_c   1.000
_cell.angle_alpha   90.00
_cell.angle_beta   90.00
_cell.angle_gamma   90.00
#
_symmetry.space_group_name_H-M   'P 1'
#
loop_
_entity.id
_entity.type
_entity.pdbx_description
1 polymer ?
#
loop_
_entity_poly.entity_id
_entity_poly.type
_entity_poly.pdbx_seq_one_letter_code
_entity_poly.pdbx_strand_id
1 'polypeptide(L)'
;RSNDSDVWAFLDDPEFQAVLGEQGGWYGDSLSETEFGTTPDFGQLRRNAFDTGTAENGVFGTKIMWAYFRDFVRLARRDGRQHIAPRDIPAAVFPNLTAFVWMRRRDTVRQAISLWKALQTGEWKQDGDTQAAKPELRLSYAAVDHLKLRIDEHNDAWKQFFGGYGLKPIEIVYEDFIRDHHAAIVNLLDRIGISTPANFNVAAARMKRQADSLSEEWVREYLQGRHDRSLTDDNVRVA
;
A
#
# COMPACT_ATOMS: atom_id res chain seq x y z
N ARG A 1 9.91 -8.49 7.73
CA ARG A 1 9.54 -9.20 6.47
C ARG A 1 8.19 -9.85 6.74
N SER A 2 7.12 -9.42 6.07
CA SER A 2 5.90 -10.20 5.87
C SER A 2 4.99 -9.40 4.92
N ASN A 3 4.79 -9.93 3.71
CA ASN A 3 3.66 -9.58 2.85
C ASN A 3 2.53 -10.47 3.31
N ASP A 4 1.84 -10.04 4.36
CA ASP A 4 0.84 -10.85 5.04
C ASP A 4 -0.43 -10.99 4.22
N SER A 5 -0.99 -12.19 4.35
CA SER A 5 -2.04 -12.87 3.61
C SER A 5 -3.36 -12.10 3.66
N ASP A 6 -3.50 -10.91 3.09
CA ASP A 6 -4.78 -10.15 2.97
C ASP A 6 -4.87 -9.33 1.66
N VAL A 7 -3.78 -9.32 0.91
CA VAL A 7 -3.65 -8.76 -0.46
C VAL A 7 -4.63 -9.42 -1.46
N TRP A 8 -5.24 -10.50 -1.03
CA TRP A 8 -5.71 -11.67 -1.77
C TRP A 8 -7.23 -11.83 -1.68
N ALA A 9 -7.89 -10.92 -0.96
CA ALA A 9 -9.32 -10.99 -0.62
C ALA A 9 -10.35 -10.79 -1.70
N PHE A 10 -9.87 -10.34 -2.83
CA PHE A 10 -10.67 -9.62 -3.80
C PHE A 10 -10.29 -10.03 -5.23
N LEU A 11 -9.63 -11.18 -5.37
CA LEU A 11 -9.82 -12.06 -6.53
C LEU A 11 -11.13 -12.86 -6.42
N ASP A 12 -11.82 -12.79 -5.28
CA ASP A 12 -12.99 -13.61 -4.92
C ASP A 12 -14.33 -13.02 -5.44
N ASP A 13 -14.34 -12.54 -6.69
CA ASP A 13 -15.55 -12.17 -7.44
C ASP A 13 -16.07 -13.40 -8.25
N PRO A 14 -17.40 -13.67 -8.27
CA PRO A 14 -18.00 -14.80 -8.98
C PRO A 14 -17.59 -14.93 -10.47
N GLU A 15 -17.22 -13.85 -11.15
CA GLU A 15 -16.76 -13.88 -12.54
C GLU A 15 -15.34 -14.47 -12.69
N PHE A 16 -14.54 -14.49 -11.62
CA PHE A 16 -13.16 -15.01 -11.61
C PHE A 16 -13.06 -16.50 -11.23
N GLN A 17 -14.11 -17.05 -10.61
CA GLN A 17 -14.24 -18.47 -10.24
C GLN A 17 -14.27 -19.42 -11.45
N ALA A 18 -14.79 -18.96 -12.60
CA ALA A 18 -14.87 -19.75 -13.83
C ALA A 18 -13.49 -20.09 -14.44
N VAL A 19 -12.44 -19.36 -14.04
CA VAL A 19 -11.06 -19.57 -14.51
C VAL A 19 -10.24 -20.39 -13.49
N LEU A 20 -10.68 -20.50 -12.23
CA LEU A 20 -9.84 -21.01 -11.12
C LEU A 20 -10.40 -22.23 -10.37
N GLY A 21 -11.67 -22.63 -10.54
CA GLY A 21 -12.22 -23.80 -9.83
C GLY A 21 -12.34 -23.63 -8.31
N GLU A 22 -12.67 -24.70 -7.58
CA GLU A 22 -13.16 -24.72 -6.16
C GLU A 22 -12.23 -24.16 -5.05
N GLN A 23 -11.25 -23.28 -5.33
CA GLN A 23 -10.33 -22.74 -4.32
C GLN A 23 -10.24 -21.19 -4.23
N GLY A 24 -11.27 -20.45 -4.66
CA GLY A 24 -11.30 -18.97 -4.61
C GLY A 24 -12.19 -18.36 -3.50
N GLY A 25 -11.84 -18.52 -2.23
CA GLY A 25 -12.59 -17.86 -1.16
C GLY A 25 -11.94 -17.98 0.21
N TRP A 26 -11.10 -17.02 0.63
CA TRP A 26 -10.44 -17.09 1.94
C TRP A 26 -10.11 -15.74 2.57
N TYR A 27 -10.98 -14.74 2.42
CA TYR A 27 -10.68 -13.41 2.96
C TYR A 27 -11.81 -12.66 3.65
N GLY A 28 -12.97 -13.30 3.73
CA GLY A 28 -13.99 -12.90 4.69
C GLY A 28 -13.57 -13.21 6.14
N ASP A 29 -12.64 -14.14 6.38
CA ASP A 29 -12.35 -14.73 7.69
C ASP A 29 -10.92 -15.31 7.83
N SER A 30 -9.86 -14.49 7.78
CA SER A 30 -8.49 -14.96 8.14
C SER A 30 -7.59 -13.81 8.62
N LEU A 31 -7.96 -13.11 9.69
CA LEU A 31 -7.38 -13.45 10.99
C LEU A 31 -8.38 -14.16 11.91
N SER A 32 -9.10 -15.16 11.38
CA SER A 32 -9.52 -16.29 12.21
C SER A 32 -8.25 -17.01 12.72
N GLU A 33 -8.38 -17.65 13.86
CA GLU A 33 -7.34 -18.02 14.82
C GLU A 33 -6.28 -19.05 14.34
N THR A 34 -6.03 -19.18 13.02
CA THR A 34 -5.47 -20.40 12.44
C THR A 34 -4.15 -20.28 11.66
N GLU A 35 -3.66 -19.11 11.24
CA GLU A 35 -2.33 -19.01 10.59
C GLU A 35 -1.15 -18.85 11.56
N PHE A 36 -1.43 -18.33 12.74
CA PHE A 36 -0.54 -18.41 13.88
C PHE A 36 -1.35 -19.12 14.96
N GLY A 37 -1.06 -20.40 15.24
CA GLY A 37 -1.72 -21.16 16.33
C GLY A 37 -1.61 -20.51 17.73
N THR A 38 -1.00 -19.32 17.80
CA THR A 38 -0.97 -18.37 18.90
C THR A 38 -1.19 -16.95 18.38
N THR A 39 -1.98 -16.14 19.08
CA THR A 39 -2.07 -14.70 18.79
C THR A 39 -0.65 -14.10 18.83
N PRO A 40 -0.20 -13.34 17.81
CA PRO A 40 1.13 -12.76 17.80
C PRO A 40 1.38 -11.88 19.03
N ASP A 41 2.55 -12.01 19.66
CA ASP A 41 2.97 -11.09 20.73
C ASP A 41 3.23 -9.71 20.12
N PHE A 42 2.21 -8.85 20.19
CA PHE A 42 2.28 -7.49 19.67
C PHE A 42 3.38 -6.66 20.36
N GLY A 43 3.63 -6.91 21.65
CA GLY A 43 4.72 -6.29 22.39
C GLY A 43 6.08 -6.66 21.79
N GLN A 44 6.28 -7.92 21.43
CA GLN A 44 7.50 -8.39 20.75
C GLN A 44 7.62 -7.81 19.34
N LEU A 45 6.54 -7.83 18.54
CA LEU A 45 6.54 -7.22 17.20
C LEU A 45 6.90 -5.73 17.25
N ARG A 46 6.37 -5.00 18.24
CA ARG A 46 6.67 -3.59 18.46
C ARG A 46 8.13 -3.36 18.84
N ARG A 47 8.69 -4.17 19.75
CA ARG A 47 10.12 -4.10 20.11
C ARG A 47 11.01 -4.34 18.90
N ASN A 48 10.75 -5.42 18.16
CA ASN A 48 11.49 -5.74 16.94
C ASN A 48 11.39 -4.62 15.89
N ALA A 49 10.23 -3.97 15.77
CA ALA A 49 10.07 -2.82 14.90
C ALA A 49 11.00 -1.67 15.32
N PHE A 50 11.02 -1.29 16.60
CA PHE A 50 11.94 -0.26 17.10
C PHE A 50 13.41 -0.64 16.89
N ASP A 51 13.80 -1.87 17.22
CA ASP A 51 15.19 -2.32 17.11
C ASP A 51 15.72 -2.29 15.67
N THR A 52 14.83 -2.54 14.68
CA THR A 52 15.21 -2.60 13.26
C THR A 52 14.93 -1.31 12.48
N GLY A 53 13.99 -0.50 12.94
CA GLY A 53 13.51 0.70 12.24
C GLY A 53 14.02 2.02 12.82
N THR A 54 14.79 1.99 13.91
CA THR A 54 15.38 3.18 14.52
C THR A 54 16.79 3.40 13.99
N ALA A 55 17.03 4.56 13.39
CA ALA A 55 18.37 4.94 12.93
C ALA A 55 19.28 5.38 14.10
N GLU A 56 20.59 5.49 13.85
CA GLU A 56 21.59 5.89 14.85
C GLU A 56 21.29 7.24 15.51
N ASN A 57 20.60 8.15 14.81
CA ASN A 57 20.16 9.44 15.33
C ASN A 57 18.89 9.35 16.22
N GLY A 58 18.44 8.14 16.57
CA GLY A 58 17.28 7.90 17.43
C GLY A 58 15.93 8.06 16.74
N VAL A 59 15.90 8.35 15.43
CA VAL A 59 14.66 8.51 14.67
C VAL A 59 14.14 7.14 14.23
N PHE A 60 12.92 6.82 14.62
CA PHE A 60 12.19 5.64 14.18
C PHE A 60 11.26 5.98 13.02
N GLY A 61 11.27 5.15 11.98
CA GLY A 61 10.33 5.24 10.86
C GLY A 61 9.66 3.90 10.57
N THR A 62 8.35 3.91 10.36
CA THR A 62 7.59 2.74 9.89
C THR A 62 6.54 3.15 8.88
N LYS A 63 5.98 2.17 8.17
CA LYS A 63 4.90 2.36 7.21
C LYS A 63 3.76 1.39 7.49
N ILE A 64 2.55 1.84 7.23
CA ILE A 64 1.34 1.04 7.36
C ILE A 64 0.41 1.34 6.18
N MET A 65 -0.16 0.30 5.59
CA MET A 65 -1.20 0.42 4.57
C MET A 65 -2.57 0.45 5.27
N TRP A 66 -3.56 1.12 4.67
CA TRP A 66 -4.90 1.24 5.28
C TRP A 66 -5.51 -0.13 5.61
N ALA A 67 -5.34 -1.11 4.71
CA ALA A 67 -5.79 -2.49 4.89
C ALA A 67 -5.40 -3.08 6.26
N TYR A 68 -4.19 -2.77 6.74
CA TYR A 68 -3.65 -3.31 8.00
C TYR A 68 -3.95 -2.45 9.23
N PHE A 69 -4.54 -1.26 9.06
CA PHE A 69 -4.77 -0.33 10.17
C PHE A 69 -5.77 -0.90 11.19
N ARG A 70 -6.79 -1.61 10.72
CA ARG A 70 -7.78 -2.28 11.59
C ARG A 70 -7.10 -3.31 12.49
N ASP A 71 -6.24 -4.15 11.93
CA ASP A 71 -5.61 -5.23 12.68
C ASP A 71 -4.50 -4.70 13.59
N PHE A 72 -3.80 -3.65 13.19
CA PHE A 72 -2.93 -2.87 14.08
C PHE A 72 -3.68 -2.37 15.33
N VAL A 73 -4.88 -1.80 15.17
CA VAL A 73 -5.72 -1.37 16.30
C VAL A 73 -6.17 -2.55 17.16
N ARG A 74 -6.58 -3.66 16.53
CA ARG A 74 -7.00 -4.88 17.26
C ARG A 74 -5.87 -5.46 18.09
N LEU A 75 -4.67 -5.60 17.52
CA LEU A 75 -3.50 -6.11 18.21
C LEU A 75 -3.07 -5.19 19.36
N ALA A 76 -3.05 -3.87 19.13
CA ALA A 76 -2.73 -2.90 20.18
C ALA A 76 -3.71 -2.97 21.37
N ARG A 77 -5.01 -3.18 21.10
CA ARG A 77 -6.04 -3.31 22.14
C ARG A 77 -5.90 -4.60 22.94
N ARG A 78 -5.50 -5.71 22.30
CA ARG A 78 -5.17 -6.97 22.99
C ARG A 78 -3.93 -6.82 23.88
N ASP A 79 -2.99 -5.95 23.51
CA ASP A 79 -1.81 -5.56 24.28
C ASP A 79 -2.09 -4.42 25.29
N GLY A 80 -3.25 -4.45 25.96
CA GLY A 80 -3.56 -3.55 27.09
C GLY A 80 -4.03 -2.13 26.73
N ARG A 81 -4.34 -1.84 25.46
CA ARG A 81 -4.85 -0.52 25.01
C ARG A 81 -6.34 -0.52 24.69
N GLN A 82 -7.13 -1.40 25.29
CA GLN A 82 -8.55 -1.59 25.00
C GLN A 82 -9.41 -0.32 25.10
N HIS A 83 -9.03 0.63 25.96
CA HIS A 83 -9.75 1.88 26.21
C HIS A 83 -9.33 3.03 25.28
N ILE A 84 -8.30 2.85 24.46
CA ILE A 84 -7.79 3.88 23.56
C ILE A 84 -8.64 3.91 22.29
N ALA A 85 -9.06 5.11 21.89
CA ALA A 85 -9.77 5.33 20.64
C ALA A 85 -8.86 4.99 19.45
N PRO A 86 -9.37 4.41 18.34
CA PRO A 86 -8.53 3.97 17.22
C PRO A 86 -7.56 5.03 16.68
N ARG A 87 -7.99 6.30 16.70
CA ARG A 87 -7.18 7.46 16.28
C ARG A 87 -5.94 7.70 17.14
N ASP A 88 -6.02 7.37 18.42
CA ASP A 88 -4.99 7.64 19.42
C ASP A 88 -4.05 6.42 19.58
N ILE A 89 -4.39 5.27 18.99
CA ILE A 89 -3.58 4.06 19.02
C ILE A 89 -2.17 4.29 18.45
N PRO A 90 -1.96 4.96 17.29
CA PRO A 90 -0.61 5.20 16.79
C PRO A 90 0.28 5.90 17.81
N ALA A 91 -0.21 6.96 18.47
CA ALA A 91 0.54 7.69 19.50
C ALA A 91 0.74 6.85 20.79
N ALA A 92 -0.22 5.99 21.13
CA ALA A 92 -0.11 5.09 22.29
C ALA A 92 0.84 3.90 22.06
N VAL A 93 1.02 3.48 20.80
CA VAL A 93 1.95 2.39 20.43
C VAL A 93 3.35 2.95 20.20
N PHE A 94 3.45 4.07 19.49
CA PHE A 94 4.69 4.78 19.18
C PHE A 94 4.76 6.09 19.99
N PRO A 95 5.26 6.04 21.24
CA PRO A 95 5.42 7.26 22.02
C PRO A 95 6.35 8.23 21.29
N ASN A 96 6.07 9.53 21.42
CA ASN A 96 6.76 10.60 20.67
C ASN A 96 6.55 10.56 19.15
N LEU A 97 5.41 10.03 18.68
CA LEU A 97 5.01 10.17 17.28
C LEU A 97 4.89 11.66 16.89
N THR A 98 5.83 12.15 16.09
CA THR A 98 5.91 13.56 15.69
C THR A 98 5.19 13.89 14.39
N ALA A 99 5.11 12.93 13.47
CA ALA A 99 4.57 13.18 12.13
C ALA A 99 3.90 11.95 11.53
N PHE A 100 2.80 12.19 10.82
CA PHE A 100 2.26 11.27 9.82
C PHE A 100 2.75 11.72 8.45
N VAL A 101 3.26 10.78 7.65
CA VAL A 101 3.60 11.02 6.25
C VAL A 101 2.61 10.24 5.40
N TRP A 102 1.81 10.94 4.60
CA TRP A 102 0.82 10.33 3.74
C TRP A 102 1.29 10.36 2.30
N MET A 103 1.80 9.22 1.84
CA MET A 103 2.26 9.06 0.46
C MET A 103 1.12 8.51 -0.40
N ARG A 104 0.81 9.22 -1.50
CA ARG A 104 -0.22 8.82 -2.46
C ARG A 104 0.25 9.01 -3.89
N ARG A 105 -0.40 8.31 -4.83
CA ARG A 105 -0.19 8.48 -6.26
C ARG A 105 -1.39 9.19 -6.86
N ARG A 106 -1.19 10.17 -7.73
CA ARG A 106 -2.30 10.82 -8.44
C ARG A 106 -2.90 9.88 -9.49
N ASP A 107 -2.04 9.14 -10.17
CA ASP A 107 -2.45 8.19 -11.20
C ASP A 107 -2.74 6.81 -10.58
N THR A 108 -3.98 6.62 -10.11
CA THR A 108 -4.42 5.37 -9.46
C THR A 108 -4.65 4.23 -10.46
N VAL A 109 -4.87 4.53 -11.75
CA VAL A 109 -4.90 3.51 -12.82
C VAL A 109 -3.52 2.89 -12.99
N ARG A 110 -2.49 3.73 -13.17
CA ARG A 110 -1.11 3.23 -13.27
C ARG A 110 -0.65 2.57 -11.98
N GLN A 111 -1.17 2.99 -10.82
CA GLN A 111 -0.96 2.27 -9.55
C GLN A 111 -1.57 0.86 -9.57
N ALA A 112 -2.83 0.74 -9.98
CA ALA A 112 -3.55 -0.53 -10.06
C ALA A 112 -2.88 -1.50 -11.04
N ILE A 113 -2.45 -1.02 -12.20
CA ILE A 113 -1.70 -1.81 -13.19
C ILE A 113 -0.37 -2.29 -12.62
N SER A 114 0.38 -1.41 -11.96
CA SER A 114 1.63 -1.79 -11.30
C SER A 114 1.41 -2.82 -10.21
N LEU A 115 0.33 -2.70 -9.44
CA LEU A 115 -0.06 -3.64 -8.39
C LEU A 115 -0.47 -4.98 -8.99
N TRP A 116 -1.26 -4.99 -10.06
CA TRP A 116 -1.65 -6.19 -10.79
C TRP A 116 -0.44 -6.99 -11.31
N LYS A 117 0.57 -6.29 -11.81
CA LYS A 117 1.83 -6.91 -12.23
C LYS A 117 2.62 -7.48 -11.06
N ALA A 118 2.69 -6.76 -9.95
CA ALA A 118 3.36 -7.25 -8.73
C ALA A 118 2.67 -8.49 -8.16
N LEU A 119 1.33 -8.54 -8.23
CA LEU A 119 0.53 -9.70 -7.83
C LEU A 119 0.86 -10.93 -8.68
N GLN A 120 0.93 -10.79 -10.00
CA GLN A 120 1.24 -11.88 -10.92
C GLN A 120 2.68 -12.39 -10.82
N THR A 121 3.63 -11.51 -10.51
CA THR A 121 5.05 -11.88 -10.40
C THR A 121 5.43 -12.38 -9.01
N GLY A 122 4.61 -12.08 -7.99
CA GLY A 122 5.04 -12.20 -6.59
C GLY A 122 6.18 -11.24 -6.21
N GLU A 123 6.61 -10.36 -7.13
CA GLU A 123 7.72 -9.44 -6.96
C GLU A 123 7.21 -8.05 -6.57
N TRP A 124 7.23 -7.79 -5.26
CA TRP A 124 6.86 -6.48 -4.69
C TRP A 124 8.06 -5.52 -4.61
N LYS A 125 9.27 -6.09 -4.69
CA LYS A 125 10.57 -5.43 -4.83
C LYS A 125 11.45 -6.32 -5.70
N GLN A 126 12.15 -5.75 -6.66
CA GLN A 126 13.12 -6.48 -7.47
C GLN A 126 14.46 -6.56 -6.71
N ASP A 127 14.46 -7.27 -5.57
CA ASP A 127 15.67 -7.59 -4.82
C ASP A 127 16.00 -9.07 -5.10
N GLY A 128 16.75 -9.32 -6.19
CA GLY A 128 17.31 -10.64 -6.47
C GLY A 128 17.26 -11.06 -7.93
N ASP A 129 18.42 -11.41 -8.47
CA ASP A 129 18.65 -12.00 -9.79
C ASP A 129 18.20 -13.48 -9.79
N THR A 130 16.93 -13.73 -9.49
CA THR A 130 16.39 -15.09 -9.44
C THR A 130 15.90 -15.47 -10.83
N GLN A 131 16.66 -16.36 -11.47
CA GLN A 131 16.43 -16.96 -12.78
C GLN A 131 15.20 -17.89 -12.83
N ALA A 132 14.09 -17.54 -12.17
CA ALA A 132 12.83 -18.26 -12.33
C ALA A 132 12.17 -17.87 -13.66
N ALA A 133 11.53 -18.84 -14.34
CA ALA A 133 10.74 -18.56 -15.53
C ALA A 133 9.68 -17.51 -15.20
N LYS A 134 9.78 -16.33 -15.79
CA LYS A 134 8.83 -15.24 -15.55
C LYS A 134 7.45 -15.68 -16.03
N PRO A 135 6.40 -15.64 -15.19
CA PRO A 135 5.05 -15.94 -15.65
C PRO A 135 4.68 -14.99 -16.79
N GLU A 136 3.93 -15.49 -17.76
CA GLU A 136 3.37 -14.66 -18.82
C GLU A 136 2.38 -13.68 -18.19
N LEU A 137 2.75 -12.39 -18.19
CA LEU A 137 1.93 -11.34 -17.60
C LEU A 137 0.72 -11.05 -18.49
N ARG A 138 -0.47 -11.06 -17.91
CA ARG A 138 -1.73 -10.79 -18.61
C ARG A 138 -2.42 -9.57 -18.05
N LEU A 139 -2.94 -8.71 -18.93
CA LEU A 139 -3.82 -7.63 -18.53
C LEU A 139 -5.21 -8.19 -18.22
N SER A 140 -5.82 -7.74 -17.12
CA SER A 140 -7.23 -7.97 -16.83
C SER A 140 -7.87 -6.64 -16.47
N TYR A 141 -8.85 -6.22 -17.27
CA TYR A 141 -9.56 -4.97 -17.05
C TYR A 141 -10.34 -5.01 -15.73
N ALA A 142 -11.04 -6.11 -15.47
CA ALA A 142 -11.77 -6.31 -14.22
C ALA A 142 -10.84 -6.27 -12.99
N ALA A 143 -9.67 -6.90 -13.06
CA ALA A 143 -8.69 -6.85 -11.98
C ALA A 143 -8.15 -5.42 -11.76
N VAL A 144 -7.86 -4.69 -12.84
CA VAL A 144 -7.39 -3.30 -12.74
C VAL A 144 -8.47 -2.37 -12.19
N ASP A 145 -9.73 -2.49 -12.66
CA ASP A 145 -10.87 -1.74 -12.12
C ASP A 145 -11.05 -2.03 -10.63
N HIS A 146 -10.99 -3.30 -10.24
CA HIS A 146 -11.08 -3.74 -8.86
C HIS A 146 -9.96 -3.14 -7.98
N LEU A 147 -8.69 -3.32 -8.38
CA LEU A 147 -7.56 -2.80 -7.62
C LEU A 147 -7.56 -1.28 -7.53
N LYS A 148 -7.99 -0.59 -8.58
CA LYS A 148 -8.14 0.87 -8.57
C LYS A 148 -9.19 1.30 -7.55
N LEU A 149 -10.35 0.65 -7.52
CA LEU A 149 -11.39 0.92 -6.53
C LEU A 149 -10.84 0.77 -5.11
N ARG A 150 -10.13 -0.31 -4.80
CA ARG A 150 -9.50 -0.54 -3.49
C ARG A 150 -8.47 0.53 -3.12
N ILE A 151 -7.65 0.95 -4.10
CA ILE A 151 -6.69 2.04 -3.91
C ILE A 151 -7.40 3.35 -3.56
N ASP A 152 -8.47 3.68 -4.28
CA ASP A 152 -9.26 4.89 -4.05
C ASP A 152 -9.93 4.84 -2.67
N GLU A 153 -10.55 3.73 -2.29
CA GLU A 153 -11.14 3.51 -0.96
C GLU A 153 -10.11 3.68 0.17
N HIS A 154 -8.90 3.12 0.02
CA HIS A 154 -7.83 3.28 0.99
C HIS A 154 -7.35 4.74 1.10
N ASN A 155 -7.27 5.46 -0.02
CA ASN A 155 -6.92 6.88 -0.02
C ASN A 155 -7.99 7.72 0.68
N ASP A 156 -9.27 7.47 0.41
CA ASP A 156 -10.38 8.16 1.04
C ASP A 156 -10.46 7.85 2.54
N ALA A 157 -10.19 6.62 2.94
CA ALA A 157 -10.22 6.24 4.34
C ALA A 157 -9.08 6.90 5.14
N TRP A 158 -7.87 7.00 4.56
CA TRP A 158 -6.79 7.84 5.14
C TRP A 158 -7.19 9.31 5.25
N LYS A 159 -7.77 9.87 4.18
CA LYS A 159 -8.24 11.26 4.16
C LYS A 159 -9.28 11.52 5.26
N GLN A 160 -10.24 10.62 5.43
CA GLN A 160 -11.25 10.70 6.49
C GLN A 160 -10.63 10.54 7.88
N PHE A 161 -9.69 9.62 8.05
CA PHE A 161 -8.97 9.46 9.31
C PHE A 161 -8.24 10.74 9.71
N PHE A 162 -7.50 11.36 8.79
CA PHE A 162 -6.80 12.61 9.09
C PHE A 162 -7.76 13.78 9.31
N GLY A 163 -8.70 13.97 8.39
CA GLY A 163 -9.65 15.09 8.42
C GLY A 163 -10.63 15.03 9.60
N GLY A 164 -11.16 13.85 9.92
CA GLY A 164 -12.12 13.65 11.01
C GLY A 164 -11.56 13.92 12.41
N TYR A 165 -10.23 13.94 12.56
CA TYR A 165 -9.55 14.17 13.83
C TYR A 165 -8.61 15.39 13.82
N GLY A 166 -8.64 16.20 12.76
CA GLY A 166 -7.79 17.39 12.65
C GLY A 166 -6.29 17.09 12.58
N LEU A 167 -5.91 15.86 12.25
CA LEU A 167 -4.51 15.47 12.06
C LEU A 167 -4.02 16.05 10.73
N LYS A 168 -2.81 16.62 10.72
CA LYS A 168 -2.21 17.24 9.54
C LYS A 168 -1.05 16.38 9.04
N PRO A 169 -1.29 15.41 8.14
CA PRO A 169 -0.19 14.63 7.59
C PRO A 169 0.69 15.49 6.68
N ILE A 170 1.96 15.13 6.62
CA ILE A 170 2.87 15.56 5.56
C ILE A 170 2.52 14.75 4.32
N GLU A 171 1.82 15.39 3.40
CA GLU A 171 1.43 14.76 2.14
C GLU A 171 2.61 14.70 1.16
N ILE A 172 2.82 13.53 0.56
CA ILE A 172 3.80 13.29 -0.50
C ILE A 172 3.09 12.69 -1.70
N VAL A 173 3.16 13.38 -2.82
CA VAL A 173 2.63 12.91 -4.09
C VAL A 173 3.74 12.21 -4.87
N TYR A 174 3.52 10.93 -5.20
CA TYR A 174 4.52 10.07 -5.85
C TYR A 174 5.12 10.71 -7.10
N GLU A 175 4.30 11.29 -7.98
CA GLU A 175 4.80 11.86 -9.25
C GLU A 175 5.68 13.10 -9.06
N ASP A 176 5.46 13.85 -7.97
CA ASP A 176 6.33 14.99 -7.62
C ASP A 176 7.59 14.49 -6.91
N PHE A 177 7.43 13.49 -6.03
CA PHE A 177 8.54 12.82 -5.34
C PHE A 177 9.55 12.22 -6.31
N ILE A 178 9.10 11.53 -7.37
CA ILE A 178 10.02 10.92 -8.36
C ILE A 178 10.67 11.91 -9.31
N ARG A 179 10.11 13.12 -9.43
CA ARG A 179 10.68 14.17 -10.29
C ARG A 179 11.94 14.75 -9.69
N ASP A 180 11.93 14.95 -8.37
CA ASP A 180 13.08 15.42 -7.60
C ASP A 180 13.13 14.73 -6.24
N HIS A 181 13.65 13.50 -6.23
CA HIS A 181 13.77 12.68 -5.03
C HIS A 181 14.57 13.39 -3.92
N HIS A 182 15.62 14.11 -4.31
CA HIS A 182 16.52 14.75 -3.35
C HIS A 182 15.79 15.90 -2.64
N ALA A 183 15.21 16.83 -3.40
CA ALA A 183 14.48 17.95 -2.82
C ALA A 183 13.27 17.49 -1.99
N ALA A 184 12.55 16.46 -2.44
CA ALA A 184 11.41 15.93 -1.70
C ALA A 184 11.81 15.33 -0.34
N ILE A 185 12.93 14.61 -0.29
CA ILE A 185 13.44 14.04 0.97
C ILE A 185 13.99 15.13 1.89
N VAL A 186 14.75 16.08 1.37
CA VAL A 186 15.26 17.20 2.20
C VAL A 186 14.11 18.01 2.80
N ASN A 187 13.09 18.34 2.02
CA ASN A 187 11.90 19.04 2.52
C ASN A 187 11.13 18.20 3.55
N LEU A 188 11.01 16.89 3.34
CA LEU A 188 10.40 15.99 4.33
C LEU A 188 11.15 16.05 5.67
N LEU A 189 12.48 15.92 5.64
CA LEU A 189 13.33 15.93 6.83
C LEU A 189 13.24 17.26 7.58
N ASP A 190 13.26 18.39 6.87
CA ASP A 190 13.07 19.73 7.45
C ASP A 190 11.71 19.84 8.16
N ARG A 191 10.63 19.41 7.50
CA ARG A 191 9.26 19.45 8.07
C ARG A 191 9.08 18.57 9.31
N ILE A 192 9.88 17.52 9.48
CA ILE A 192 9.87 16.67 10.69
C ILE A 192 10.96 17.07 11.69
N GLY A 193 11.69 18.16 11.45
CA GLY A 193 12.69 18.71 12.36
C GLY A 193 14.00 17.93 12.42
N ILE A 194 14.34 17.16 11.38
CA ILE A 194 15.60 16.42 11.30
C ILE A 194 16.61 17.24 10.49
N SER A 195 17.66 17.70 11.17
CA SER A 195 18.77 18.40 10.54
C SER A 195 19.55 17.47 9.61
N THR A 196 19.69 17.88 8.35
CA THR A 196 20.54 17.21 7.38
C THR A 196 21.95 17.81 7.41
N PRO A 197 23.03 17.00 7.54
CA PRO A 197 24.38 17.52 7.45
C PRO A 197 24.68 18.08 6.05
N ALA A 198 25.68 18.95 5.91
CA ALA A 198 26.02 19.60 4.64
C ALA A 198 26.38 18.60 3.51
N ASN A 199 26.84 17.39 3.86
CA ASN A 199 27.13 16.30 2.95
C ASN A 199 26.00 15.26 2.87
N PHE A 200 24.79 15.58 3.33
CA PHE A 200 23.64 14.69 3.27
C PHE A 200 23.35 14.35 1.81
N ASN A 201 23.61 13.10 1.45
CA ASN A 201 23.31 12.59 0.14
C ASN A 201 22.16 11.60 0.24
N VAL A 202 21.07 11.92 -0.43
CA VAL A 202 19.97 10.99 -0.62
C VAL A 202 20.45 9.89 -1.57
N ALA A 203 20.63 8.68 -1.04
CA ALA A 203 20.99 7.53 -1.86
C ALA A 203 20.03 7.44 -3.06
N ALA A 204 20.59 7.25 -4.26
CA ALA A 204 19.78 7.08 -5.47
C ALA A 204 18.71 6.00 -5.23
N ALA A 205 17.48 6.27 -5.66
CA ALA A 205 16.35 5.37 -5.44
C ALA A 205 16.73 3.95 -5.86
N ARG A 206 16.86 3.04 -4.87
CA ARG A 206 17.23 1.63 -5.10
C ARG A 206 16.22 0.90 -5.99
N MET A 207 14.99 1.39 -6.08
CA MET A 207 14.01 0.89 -7.03
C MET A 207 14.21 1.56 -8.39
N LYS A 208 14.72 0.78 -9.37
CA LYS A 208 14.57 1.13 -10.78
C LYS A 208 13.08 1.33 -11.06
N ARG A 209 12.76 2.39 -11.80
CA ARG A 209 11.39 2.76 -12.20
C ARG A 209 10.70 1.52 -12.80
N GLN A 210 9.72 0.97 -12.09
CA GLN A 210 8.90 -0.17 -12.52
C GLN A 210 7.85 0.18 -13.59
N ALA A 211 7.82 1.44 -14.05
CA ALA A 211 7.16 1.76 -15.31
C ALA A 211 8.03 1.23 -16.45
N ASP A 212 7.98 -0.08 -16.63
CA ASP A 212 8.45 -0.75 -17.83
C ASP A 212 7.53 -0.42 -19.01
N SER A 213 8.02 -0.63 -20.22
CA SER A 213 7.27 -0.42 -21.46
C SER A 213 5.90 -1.13 -21.44
N LEU A 214 5.84 -2.29 -20.78
CA LEU A 214 4.62 -3.10 -20.61
C LEU A 214 3.56 -2.40 -19.74
N SER A 215 3.95 -1.76 -18.63
CA SER A 215 3.00 -1.01 -17.80
C SER A 215 2.39 0.16 -18.57
N GLU A 216 3.19 0.88 -19.36
CA GLU A 216 2.68 2.00 -20.17
C GLU A 216 1.84 1.51 -21.35
N GLU A 217 2.15 0.34 -21.92
CA GLU A 217 1.29 -0.33 -22.91
C GLU A 217 -0.07 -0.69 -22.31
N TRP A 218 -0.09 -1.36 -21.16
CA TRP A 218 -1.32 -1.72 -20.47
C TRP A 218 -2.13 -0.51 -20.04
N VAL A 219 -1.49 0.60 -19.62
CA VAL A 219 -2.20 1.85 -19.33
C VAL A 219 -2.90 2.36 -20.59
N ARG A 220 -2.23 2.39 -21.74
CA ARG A 220 -2.85 2.84 -23.01
C ARG A 220 -4.01 1.93 -23.41
N GLU A 221 -3.79 0.62 -23.41
CA GLU A 221 -4.80 -0.37 -23.77
C GLU A 221 -6.02 -0.28 -22.85
N TYR A 222 -5.79 -0.21 -21.54
CA TYR A 222 -6.84 -0.08 -20.53
C TYR A 222 -7.70 1.18 -20.72
N LEU A 223 -7.06 2.33 -20.95
CA LEU A 223 -7.76 3.60 -21.15
C LEU A 223 -8.56 3.62 -22.46
N GLN A 224 -8.03 3.03 -23.53
CA GLN A 224 -8.75 2.88 -24.80
C GLN A 224 -9.97 1.95 -24.64
N GLY A 225 -9.78 0.76 -24.06
CA GLY A 225 -10.87 -0.19 -23.86
C GLY A 225 -11.95 0.30 -22.88
N ARG A 226 -11.63 1.20 -21.93
CA ARG A 226 -12.64 1.85 -21.08
C ARG A 226 -13.46 2.89 -21.83
N HIS A 227 -12.82 3.67 -22.70
CA HIS A 227 -13.51 4.67 -23.53
C HIS A 227 -14.54 4.00 -24.45
N ASP A 228 -14.15 2.90 -25.11
CA ASP A 228 -15.03 2.20 -26.05
C ASP A 228 -16.22 1.49 -25.35
N ARG A 229 -16.01 0.96 -24.14
CA ARG A 229 -17.08 0.40 -23.29
C ARG A 229 -18.05 1.47 -22.78
N SER A 230 -17.55 2.65 -22.42
CA SER A 230 -18.41 3.77 -22.02
C SER A 230 -19.33 4.24 -23.15
N LEU A 231 -18.81 4.30 -24.39
CA LEU A 231 -19.60 4.70 -25.56
C LEU A 231 -20.66 3.66 -25.94
N THR A 232 -20.39 2.37 -25.72
CA THR A 232 -21.38 1.32 -25.99
C THR A 232 -22.50 1.30 -24.96
N ASP A 233 -22.21 1.49 -23.68
CA ASP A 233 -23.22 1.57 -22.62
C ASP A 233 -24.13 2.80 -22.76
N ASP A 234 -23.59 3.95 -23.17
CA ASP A 234 -24.39 5.16 -23.41
C ASP A 234 -25.30 5.03 -24.63
N ASN A 235 -24.87 4.33 -25.68
CA ASN A 235 -25.70 4.06 -26.86
C ASN A 235 -26.84 3.07 -26.57
N VAL A 236 -26.66 2.15 -25.61
CA VAL A 236 -27.70 1.19 -25.20
C VAL A 236 -28.74 1.83 -24.26
N ARG A 237 -28.36 2.87 -23.50
CA ARG A 237 -29.28 3.60 -22.60
C ARG A 237 -30.16 4.64 -23.28
N VAL A 238 -29.83 5.03 -24.51
CA VAL A 238 -30.54 6.07 -25.28
C VAL A 238 -31.49 5.45 -26.34
N ALA A 239 -31.48 4.13 -26.50
CA ALA A 239 -32.39 3.37 -27.36
C ALA A 239 -33.56 2.76 -26.57
#